data_AF-A0AAF6BFH8-F1
#
_entry.id   AF-A0AAF6BFH8-F1
#
_cell.length_a   1.000
_cell.length_b   1.000
_cell.length_c   1.000
_cell.angle_alpha   90.00
_cell.angle_beta   90.00
_cell.angle_gamma   90.00
#
_symmetry.space_group_name_H-M   'P 1'
#
loop_
_entity.id
_entity.type
_entity.pdbx_description
1 polymer ?
#
loop_
_entity_poly.entity_id
_entity_poly.type
_entity_poly.pdbx_seq_one_letter_code
_entity_poly.pdbx_strand_id
1 'polypeptide(L)'
;MAKVQLIGNADAAEFCPCEPYQHILAAASYTLQEGEEPVRLGELYLYSAEKTAEGGSSDLSLTQIFHTETSGVFDICWRPWSDGSSRPCLAQASADGTLRLHELQDDPTSSAAELHETSRADVSSSMCLFVDWAPNSCEPQLAVSHSDGSLSVIDVGQADPQVISSWAAHGFEAWIVSYDTWKPQIVHSGGDDSQFCCWDLRDTQRPAFRDRKTHQMGVCSIQSSPLRENILVTGSYDEHVRLWDLRMLHKPVVQAELGLGGGVWRLKWHHSDSQLLLAACMHNGFAVARVGDDEIEVLERYEEHNSLAYGGSWYAGDWEQRESGAVQTGANAPHELEAPAQKNALPFVTQSGSKSELSPGSRCLVATCSFYDKALHIWEPKTLAVRRTL
;
A
#
# COMPACT_ATOMS: atom_id res chain seq x y z
N MET A 1 -19.32 -7.03 -8.05
CA MET A 1 -17.89 -7.42 -8.06
C MET A 1 -17.40 -7.31 -9.51
N ALA A 2 -16.18 -6.81 -9.75
CA ALA A 2 -15.52 -6.81 -11.06
C ALA A 2 -14.29 -7.75 -11.04
N LYS A 3 -14.02 -8.42 -12.17
CA LYS A 3 -12.82 -9.28 -12.38
C LYS A 3 -12.17 -8.90 -13.70
N VAL A 4 -10.85 -8.72 -13.69
CA VAL A 4 -10.03 -8.59 -14.92
C VAL A 4 -8.80 -9.48 -14.81
N GLN A 5 -8.21 -9.83 -15.95
CA GLN A 5 -7.04 -10.69 -16.02
C GLN A 5 -5.86 -9.89 -16.61
N LEU A 6 -4.71 -9.98 -15.95
CA LEU A 6 -3.44 -9.39 -16.39
C LEU A 6 -2.70 -10.33 -17.34
N ILE A 7 -1.70 -9.81 -18.05
CA ILE A 7 -0.85 -10.60 -18.95
C ILE A 7 0.21 -11.37 -18.12
N GLY A 8 0.91 -10.69 -17.22
CA GLY A 8 1.83 -11.28 -16.24
C GLY A 8 1.17 -11.73 -14.92
N ASN A 9 1.95 -12.36 -14.04
CA ASN A 9 1.45 -12.74 -12.71
C ASN A 9 1.28 -11.51 -11.82
N ALA A 10 0.11 -11.34 -11.21
CA ALA A 10 -0.23 -10.12 -10.49
C ALA A 10 0.40 -10.09 -9.09
N ASP A 11 1.28 -9.13 -8.84
CA ASP A 11 2.09 -9.07 -7.62
C ASP A 11 1.63 -7.97 -6.66
N ALA A 12 1.22 -6.83 -7.21
CA ALA A 12 0.77 -5.67 -6.43
C ALA A 12 -0.47 -5.00 -7.05
N ALA A 13 -1.30 -4.42 -6.19
CA ALA A 13 -2.48 -3.65 -6.57
C ALA A 13 -2.73 -2.54 -5.56
N GLU A 14 -2.87 -1.29 -6.02
CA GLU A 14 -3.09 -0.14 -5.14
C GLU A 14 -3.98 0.93 -5.77
N PHE A 15 -5.01 1.35 -5.03
CA PHE A 15 -5.82 2.50 -5.41
C PHE A 15 -5.05 3.80 -5.18
N CYS A 16 -5.18 4.73 -6.12
CA CYS A 16 -4.68 6.08 -5.91
C CYS A 16 -5.40 6.72 -4.71
N PRO A 17 -4.69 7.35 -3.76
CA PRO A 17 -5.34 8.00 -2.61
C PRO A 17 -5.81 9.43 -2.94
N CYS A 18 -5.32 10.03 -4.03
CA CYS A 18 -5.51 11.44 -4.34
C CYS A 18 -6.81 11.71 -5.10
N GLU A 19 -7.55 12.75 -4.72
CA GLU A 19 -8.66 13.28 -5.51
C GLU A 19 -8.15 14.00 -6.78
N PRO A 20 -8.88 13.94 -7.91
CA PRO A 20 -10.09 13.15 -8.17
C PRO A 20 -9.80 11.69 -8.61
N TYR A 21 -8.54 11.27 -8.61
CA TYR A 21 -8.06 10.00 -9.17
C TYR A 21 -8.30 8.77 -8.29
N GLN A 22 -9.05 8.87 -7.19
CA GLN A 22 -9.23 7.75 -6.26
C GLN A 22 -9.78 6.47 -6.89
N HIS A 23 -10.51 6.62 -8.00
CA HIS A 23 -11.08 5.54 -8.79
C HIS A 23 -10.07 4.79 -9.67
N ILE A 24 -8.85 5.31 -9.79
CA ILE A 24 -7.75 4.72 -10.54
C ILE A 24 -7.09 3.66 -9.67
N LEU A 25 -7.07 2.43 -10.17
CA LEU A 25 -6.39 1.28 -9.58
C LEU A 25 -5.13 0.98 -10.39
N ALA A 26 -3.97 1.14 -9.75
CA ALA A 26 -2.71 0.66 -10.30
C ALA A 26 -2.55 -0.83 -9.98
N ALA A 27 -2.02 -1.60 -10.93
CA ALA A 27 -1.62 -2.98 -10.72
C ALA A 27 -0.26 -3.24 -11.37
N ALA A 28 0.50 -4.15 -10.79
CA ALA A 28 1.84 -4.49 -11.28
C ALA A 28 2.02 -6.00 -11.38
N SER A 29 2.82 -6.42 -12.36
CA SER A 29 3.11 -7.83 -12.60
C SER A 29 4.59 -8.16 -12.48
N TYR A 30 4.83 -9.43 -12.18
CA TYR A 30 6.15 -10.02 -12.14
C TYR A 30 6.13 -11.40 -12.77
N THR A 31 7.00 -11.65 -13.75
CA THR A 31 7.14 -12.96 -14.40
C THR A 31 8.62 -13.30 -14.57
N LEU A 32 9.04 -14.44 -14.01
CA LEU A 32 10.36 -15.01 -14.27
C LEU A 32 10.31 -15.85 -15.55
N GLN A 33 11.08 -15.47 -16.55
CA GLN A 33 11.38 -16.32 -17.69
C GLN A 33 12.66 -17.09 -17.39
N GLU A 34 12.49 -18.39 -17.14
CA GLU A 34 13.61 -19.31 -16.92
C GLU A 34 14.40 -19.55 -18.22
N GLY A 35 15.70 -19.79 -18.09
CA GLY A 35 16.62 -19.99 -19.21
C GLY A 35 18.08 -20.01 -18.75
N GLU A 36 19.02 -20.01 -19.70
CA GLU A 36 20.46 -19.86 -19.40
C GLU A 36 20.75 -18.51 -18.75
N GLU A 37 20.07 -17.45 -19.22
CA GLU A 37 20.09 -16.11 -18.65
C GLU A 37 18.66 -15.74 -18.21
N PRO A 38 18.28 -15.93 -16.94
CA PRO A 38 16.93 -15.69 -16.48
C PRO A 38 16.56 -14.21 -16.56
N VAL A 39 15.39 -13.90 -17.13
CA VAL A 39 14.89 -12.54 -17.28
C VAL A 39 13.64 -12.34 -16.42
N ARG A 40 13.57 -11.24 -15.69
CA ARG A 40 12.43 -10.87 -14.85
C ARG A 40 11.66 -9.74 -15.52
N LEU A 41 10.54 -10.09 -16.15
CA LEU A 41 9.66 -9.16 -16.85
C LEU A 41 8.53 -8.69 -15.94
N GLY A 42 8.11 -7.45 -16.12
CA GLY A 42 6.99 -6.87 -15.40
C GLY A 42 6.20 -5.93 -16.26
N GLU A 43 5.01 -5.60 -15.79
CA GLU A 43 4.09 -4.70 -16.47
C GLU A 43 3.43 -3.82 -15.42
N LEU A 44 3.17 -2.57 -15.78
CA LEU A 44 2.34 -1.65 -15.01
C LEU A 44 1.04 -1.40 -15.75
N TYR A 45 -0.06 -1.43 -15.01
CA TYR A 45 -1.41 -1.19 -15.52
C TYR A 45 -2.10 -0.10 -14.72
N LEU A 46 -2.94 0.67 -15.38
CA LEU A 46 -4.00 1.43 -14.71
C LEU A 46 -5.36 0.95 -15.17
N TYR A 47 -6.27 0.82 -14.21
CA TYR A 47 -7.68 0.56 -14.43
C TYR A 47 -8.53 1.68 -13.84
N SER A 48 -9.52 2.15 -14.59
CA SER A 48 -10.62 2.96 -14.06
C SER A 48 -11.68 2.00 -13.49
N ALA A 49 -11.90 2.02 -12.19
CA ALA A 49 -13.09 1.38 -11.59
C ALA A 49 -14.31 2.23 -11.93
N GLU A 50 -15.48 1.69 -12.27
CA GLU A 50 -16.70 2.44 -12.61
C GLU A 50 -17.97 1.77 -12.08
N LYS A 51 -19.06 2.55 -11.92
CA LYS A 51 -20.41 2.03 -11.69
C LYS A 51 -21.09 1.86 -13.03
N THR A 52 -21.59 0.67 -13.32
CA THR A 52 -22.46 0.43 -14.48
C THR A 52 -23.92 0.62 -14.08
N ALA A 53 -24.69 1.27 -14.96
CA ALA A 53 -26.10 1.58 -14.73
C ALA A 53 -27.07 0.53 -15.31
N GLU A 54 -26.56 -0.58 -15.86
CA GLU A 54 -27.39 -1.58 -16.51
C GLU A 54 -28.11 -2.49 -15.50
N GLY A 55 -29.45 -2.48 -15.51
CA GLY A 55 -30.27 -3.52 -14.87
C GLY A 55 -30.75 -3.26 -13.44
N GLY A 56 -30.56 -2.07 -12.86
CA GLY A 56 -31.08 -1.75 -11.52
C GLY A 56 -30.28 -2.34 -10.34
N SER A 57 -29.20 -3.07 -10.64
CA SER A 57 -28.08 -3.35 -9.74
C SER A 57 -26.94 -2.38 -10.07
N SER A 58 -26.34 -1.73 -9.09
CA SER A 58 -25.12 -0.94 -9.28
C SER A 58 -23.93 -1.90 -9.48
N ASP A 59 -23.75 -2.41 -10.69
CA ASP A 59 -22.66 -3.34 -10.96
C ASP A 59 -21.33 -2.58 -11.06
N LEU A 60 -20.25 -3.26 -10.69
CA LEU A 60 -18.89 -2.74 -10.67
C LEU A 60 -18.21 -3.14 -11.98
N SER A 61 -17.55 -2.21 -12.65
CA SER A 61 -16.69 -2.51 -13.80
C SER A 61 -15.27 -2.02 -13.59
N LEU A 62 -14.35 -2.62 -14.34
CA LEU A 62 -12.95 -2.19 -14.45
C LEU A 62 -12.60 -2.06 -15.92
N THR A 63 -12.17 -0.87 -16.31
CA THR A 63 -11.73 -0.58 -17.67
C THR A 63 -10.24 -0.30 -17.65
N GLN A 64 -9.45 -1.07 -18.39
CA GLN A 64 -8.03 -0.78 -18.54
C GLN A 64 -7.87 0.51 -19.33
N ILE A 65 -7.09 1.45 -18.79
CA ILE A 65 -6.85 2.77 -19.42
C ILE A 65 -5.38 2.99 -19.78
N PHE A 66 -4.46 2.28 -19.14
CA PHE A 66 -3.03 2.39 -19.39
C PHE A 66 -2.35 1.04 -19.19
N HIS A 67 -1.29 0.79 -19.97
CA HIS A 67 -0.41 -0.37 -19.84
C HIS A 67 0.98 -0.03 -20.39
N THR A 68 2.02 -0.48 -19.69
CA THR A 68 3.40 -0.42 -20.18
C THR A 68 4.21 -1.61 -19.67
N GLU A 69 5.18 -2.04 -20.46
CA GLU A 69 6.15 -3.09 -20.10
C GLU A 69 7.34 -2.48 -19.35
N THR A 70 7.88 -3.22 -18.39
CA THR A 70 9.01 -2.81 -17.55
C THR A 70 9.75 -4.03 -16.98
N SER A 71 10.71 -3.81 -16.09
CA SER A 71 11.31 -4.89 -15.30
C SER A 71 10.28 -5.47 -14.34
N GLY A 72 10.42 -6.74 -13.93
CA GLY A 72 9.54 -7.36 -12.92
C GLY A 72 9.31 -6.44 -11.72
N VAL A 73 8.05 -6.26 -11.31
CA VAL A 73 7.67 -5.31 -10.25
C VAL A 73 7.21 -6.07 -9.01
N PHE A 74 7.89 -5.84 -7.87
CA PHE A 74 7.55 -6.50 -6.61
C PHE A 74 6.60 -5.69 -5.72
N ASP A 75 6.64 -4.36 -5.85
CA ASP A 75 5.80 -3.48 -5.08
C ASP A 75 5.61 -2.13 -5.77
N ILE A 76 4.44 -1.54 -5.55
CA ILE A 76 4.10 -0.19 -5.98
C ILE A 76 3.48 0.56 -4.80
N CYS A 77 3.83 1.83 -4.65
CA CYS A 77 3.29 2.66 -3.57
C CYS A 77 2.99 4.08 -4.03
N TRP A 78 1.72 4.49 -3.99
CA TRP A 78 1.33 5.88 -4.19
C TRP A 78 1.85 6.76 -3.05
N ARG A 79 2.39 7.92 -3.39
CA ARG A 79 2.77 8.92 -2.40
C ARG A 79 1.53 9.32 -1.58
N PRO A 80 1.55 9.18 -0.25
CA PRO A 80 0.45 9.63 0.59
C PRO A 80 0.24 11.14 0.44
N TRP A 81 -1.01 11.55 0.18
CA TRP A 81 -1.53 12.92 0.22
C TRP A 81 -0.59 14.01 -0.34
N SER A 82 -0.80 14.41 -1.60
CA SER A 82 -0.27 15.69 -2.09
C SER A 82 -1.10 16.83 -1.52
N ASP A 83 -0.51 18.01 -1.36
CA ASP A 83 -1.13 19.29 -0.98
C ASP A 83 -2.22 19.79 -1.96
N GLY A 84 -2.81 18.91 -2.77
CA GLY A 84 -3.74 19.21 -3.86
C GLY A 84 -3.08 19.93 -5.05
N SER A 85 -1.83 20.39 -4.90
CA SER A 85 -1.08 21.11 -5.94
C SER A 85 -0.21 20.17 -6.79
N SER A 86 0.25 19.06 -6.22
CA SER A 86 1.10 18.09 -6.93
C SER A 86 0.27 16.97 -7.56
N ARG A 87 0.69 16.57 -8.77
CA ARG A 87 0.16 15.39 -9.46
C ARG A 87 0.40 14.13 -8.60
N PRO A 88 -0.50 13.13 -8.62
CA PRO A 88 -0.27 11.88 -7.90
C PRO A 88 1.00 11.20 -8.39
N CYS A 89 1.83 10.71 -7.46
CA CYS A 89 3.11 10.07 -7.76
C CYS A 89 3.11 8.63 -7.28
N LEU A 90 3.52 7.69 -8.13
CA LEU A 90 3.61 6.26 -7.86
C LEU A 90 5.08 5.84 -7.86
N ALA A 91 5.55 5.27 -6.74
CA ALA A 91 6.84 4.61 -6.65
C ALA A 91 6.73 3.15 -7.08
N GLN A 92 7.75 2.64 -7.77
CA GLN A 92 7.86 1.25 -8.24
C GLN A 92 9.19 0.64 -7.76
N ALA A 93 9.11 -0.49 -7.03
CA ALA A 93 10.25 -1.33 -6.67
C ALA A 93 10.46 -2.44 -7.72
N SER A 94 11.61 -2.42 -8.39
CA SER A 94 11.87 -3.26 -9.56
C SER A 94 12.90 -4.37 -9.31
N ALA A 95 12.73 -5.48 -10.02
CA ALA A 95 13.60 -6.65 -9.98
C ALA A 95 15.00 -6.42 -10.59
N ASP A 96 15.22 -5.32 -11.32
CA ASP A 96 16.52 -4.90 -11.84
C ASP A 96 17.33 -4.04 -10.83
N GLY A 97 16.81 -3.87 -9.61
CA GLY A 97 17.43 -3.04 -8.57
C GLY A 97 17.15 -1.55 -8.71
N THR A 98 16.24 -1.18 -9.60
CA THR A 98 15.84 0.22 -9.82
C THR A 98 14.60 0.60 -9.00
N LEU A 99 14.62 1.84 -8.50
CA LEU A 99 13.45 2.56 -8.02
C LEU A 99 13.01 3.51 -9.13
N ARG A 100 11.73 3.46 -9.51
CA ARG A 100 11.16 4.35 -10.54
C ARG A 100 10.01 5.15 -9.96
N LEU A 101 9.92 6.43 -10.31
CA LEU A 101 8.83 7.31 -9.93
C LEU A 101 8.03 7.67 -11.18
N HIS A 102 6.71 7.60 -11.04
CA HIS A 102 5.77 7.90 -12.11
C HIS A 102 4.78 8.96 -11.65
N GLU A 103 4.49 9.95 -12.48
CA GLU A 103 3.39 10.88 -12.25
C GLU A 103 2.16 10.48 -13.05
N LEU A 104 1.00 10.53 -12.40
CA LEU A 104 -0.29 10.34 -13.05
C LEU A 104 -0.72 11.64 -13.73
N GLN A 105 -1.04 11.56 -15.02
CA GLN A 105 -1.44 12.70 -15.85
C GLN A 105 -2.60 12.29 -16.75
N ASP A 106 -3.53 13.18 -17.02
CA ASP A 106 -4.53 12.95 -18.06
C ASP A 106 -3.91 13.22 -19.45
N ASP A 107 -4.06 12.26 -20.37
CA ASP A 107 -3.68 12.43 -21.77
C ASP A 107 -4.51 13.57 -22.39
N PRO A 108 -3.87 14.59 -22.99
CA PRO A 108 -4.58 15.71 -23.59
C PRO A 108 -5.57 15.33 -24.70
N THR A 109 -5.40 14.15 -25.32
CA THR A 109 -6.19 13.75 -26.50
C THR A 109 -7.38 12.86 -26.16
N SER A 110 -7.18 11.88 -25.28
CA SER A 110 -8.18 10.90 -24.87
C SER A 110 -8.83 11.21 -23.52
N SER A 111 -8.24 12.13 -22.74
CA SER A 111 -8.59 12.38 -21.34
C SER A 111 -8.48 11.15 -20.44
N ALA A 112 -7.78 10.10 -20.87
CA ALA A 112 -7.49 8.93 -20.06
C ALA A 112 -6.27 9.21 -19.18
N ALA A 113 -6.27 8.70 -17.94
CA ALA A 113 -5.12 8.85 -17.05
C ALA A 113 -3.99 7.89 -17.45
N GLU A 114 -2.77 8.42 -17.57
CA GLU A 114 -1.55 7.72 -17.94
C GLU A 114 -0.44 7.91 -16.90
N LEU A 115 0.46 6.93 -16.78
CA LEU A 115 1.66 7.06 -15.96
C LEU A 115 2.84 7.51 -16.83
N HIS A 116 3.52 8.57 -16.40
CA HIS A 116 4.76 9.03 -17.00
C HIS A 116 5.91 8.84 -16.03
N GLU A 117 6.92 8.04 -16.40
CA GLU A 117 8.16 7.93 -15.63
C GLU A 117 8.84 9.30 -15.57
N THR A 118 8.96 9.87 -14.37
CA THR A 118 9.57 11.19 -14.15
C THR A 118 11.02 11.10 -13.73
N SER A 119 11.37 10.04 -13.00
CA SER A 119 12.74 9.80 -12.56
C SER A 119 12.96 8.33 -12.19
N ARG A 120 14.23 7.94 -12.17
CA ARG A 120 14.70 6.60 -11.80
C ARG A 120 16.03 6.68 -11.07
N ALA A 121 16.28 5.74 -10.18
CA ALA A 121 17.59 5.51 -9.58
C ALA A 121 17.93 4.03 -9.52
N ASP A 122 19.19 3.72 -9.79
CA ASP A 122 19.76 2.40 -9.58
C ASP A 122 20.15 2.30 -8.08
N VAL A 123 19.26 1.72 -7.27
CA VAL A 123 19.35 1.79 -5.79
C VAL A 123 20.21 0.65 -5.23
N SER A 124 20.20 -0.51 -5.87
CA SER A 124 20.96 -1.68 -5.48
C SER A 124 21.35 -2.52 -6.70
N SER A 125 22.38 -3.34 -6.57
CA SER A 125 22.67 -4.43 -7.52
C SER A 125 21.73 -5.64 -7.35
N SER A 126 21.00 -5.67 -6.24
CA SER A 126 20.03 -6.69 -5.87
C SER A 126 18.61 -6.21 -6.19
N MET A 127 17.61 -7.11 -6.16
CA MET A 127 16.23 -6.76 -6.48
C MET A 127 15.64 -5.84 -5.39
N CYS A 128 14.90 -4.80 -5.78
CA CYS A 128 14.08 -4.01 -4.86
C CYS A 128 12.77 -4.77 -4.59
N LEU A 129 12.48 -5.10 -3.32
CA LEU A 129 11.36 -5.97 -2.93
C LEU A 129 10.14 -5.21 -2.42
N PHE A 130 10.34 -4.08 -1.75
CA PHE A 130 9.26 -3.26 -1.19
C PHE A 130 9.66 -1.79 -1.15
N VAL A 131 8.68 -0.88 -1.26
CA VAL A 131 8.92 0.57 -1.21
C VAL A 131 7.88 1.26 -0.32
N ASP A 132 8.33 2.17 0.54
CA ASP A 132 7.44 2.96 1.42
C ASP A 132 7.85 4.43 1.49
N TRP A 133 6.87 5.33 1.53
CA TRP A 133 7.07 6.77 1.59
C TRP A 133 7.25 7.26 3.02
N ALA A 134 8.21 8.14 3.22
CA ALA A 134 8.37 8.84 4.48
C ALA A 134 7.12 9.70 4.76
N PRO A 135 6.47 9.54 5.92
CA PRO A 135 5.24 10.26 6.24
C PRO A 135 5.53 11.75 6.50
N ASN A 136 4.65 12.63 6.02
CA ASN A 136 4.62 14.06 6.36
C ASN A 136 5.94 14.82 6.17
N SER A 137 6.79 14.40 5.23
CA SER A 137 8.07 15.06 4.98
C SER A 137 7.93 16.19 3.95
N CYS A 138 8.50 17.35 4.26
CA CYS A 138 8.68 18.44 3.30
C CYS A 138 9.68 18.06 2.20
N GLU A 139 10.65 17.21 2.54
CA GLU A 139 11.63 16.63 1.61
C GLU A 139 11.22 15.17 1.37
N PRO A 140 10.61 14.84 0.22
CA PRO A 140 10.09 13.51 0.02
C PRO A 140 11.22 12.48 0.00
N GLN A 141 11.05 11.45 0.81
CA GLN A 141 12.01 10.35 0.96
C GLN A 141 11.27 9.02 0.83
N LEU A 142 11.99 8.01 0.38
CA LEU A 142 11.53 6.63 0.24
C LEU A 142 12.46 5.69 1.00
N ALA A 143 11.91 4.62 1.54
CA ALA A 143 12.67 3.47 2.03
C ALA A 143 12.42 2.29 1.10
N VAL A 144 13.48 1.55 0.77
CA VAL A 144 13.42 0.38 -0.11
C VAL A 144 14.13 -0.79 0.57
N SER A 145 13.51 -1.96 0.52
CA SER A 145 14.13 -3.21 0.97
C SER A 145 14.62 -4.06 -0.21
N HIS A 146 15.70 -4.80 0.00
CA HIS A 146 16.39 -5.50 -1.08
C HIS A 146 16.50 -7.01 -0.85
N SER A 147 16.67 -7.76 -1.93
CA SER A 147 16.81 -9.22 -1.90
C SER A 147 18.11 -9.72 -1.26
N ASP A 148 19.11 -8.87 -1.08
CA ASP A 148 20.33 -9.22 -0.35
C ASP A 148 20.23 -8.96 1.17
N GLY A 149 19.04 -8.58 1.66
CA GLY A 149 18.79 -8.27 3.06
C GLY A 149 19.19 -6.86 3.49
N SER A 150 19.68 -6.02 2.58
CA SER A 150 19.95 -4.62 2.84
C SER A 150 18.67 -3.76 2.76
N LEU A 151 18.74 -2.58 3.38
CA LEU A 151 17.74 -1.52 3.26
C LEU A 151 18.44 -0.26 2.74
N SER A 152 17.70 0.55 1.99
CA SER A 152 18.15 1.87 1.53
C SER A 152 17.12 2.95 1.82
N VAL A 153 17.59 4.15 2.13
CA VAL A 153 16.76 5.37 2.11
C VAL A 153 17.21 6.24 0.95
N ILE A 154 16.23 6.76 0.21
CA ILE A 154 16.41 7.52 -1.01
C ILE A 154 15.76 8.88 -0.83
N ASP A 155 16.50 9.94 -1.09
CA ASP A 155 15.97 11.29 -1.23
C ASP A 155 15.43 11.46 -2.65
N VAL A 156 14.18 11.90 -2.76
CA VAL A 156 13.47 12.15 -4.02
C VAL A 156 12.94 13.58 -4.11
N GLY A 157 13.46 14.49 -3.29
CA GLY A 157 13.13 15.92 -3.34
C GLY A 157 13.84 16.69 -4.47
N GLN A 158 14.89 16.11 -5.03
CA GLN A 158 15.65 16.66 -6.15
C GLN A 158 15.22 16.01 -7.48
N ALA A 159 15.64 16.59 -8.60
CA ALA A 159 15.32 16.06 -9.93
C ALA A 159 15.80 14.61 -10.14
N ASP A 160 16.93 14.25 -9.53
CA ASP A 160 17.52 12.91 -9.60
C ASP A 160 17.48 12.24 -8.22
N PRO A 161 16.72 11.14 -8.05
CA PRO A 161 16.69 10.37 -6.81
C PRO A 161 18.08 9.91 -6.36
N GLN A 162 18.43 10.12 -5.09
CA GLN A 162 19.75 9.78 -4.55
C GLN A 162 19.64 8.85 -3.34
N VAL A 163 20.44 7.79 -3.31
CA VAL A 163 20.58 6.94 -2.12
C VAL A 163 21.37 7.71 -1.05
N ILE A 164 20.70 8.04 0.06
CA ILE A 164 21.32 8.80 1.16
C ILE A 164 21.82 7.91 2.31
N SER A 165 21.28 6.70 2.42
CA SER A 165 21.71 5.71 3.42
C SER A 165 21.45 4.31 2.91
N SER A 166 22.35 3.38 3.19
CA SER A 166 22.16 1.95 2.95
C SER A 166 22.88 1.15 4.01
N TRP A 167 22.26 0.07 4.50
CA TRP A 167 22.82 -0.78 5.55
C TRP A 167 22.33 -2.22 5.45
N ALA A 168 23.14 -3.16 5.96
CA ALA A 168 22.77 -4.56 6.07
C ALA A 168 21.80 -4.76 7.25
N ALA A 169 20.54 -5.11 6.95
CA ALA A 169 19.51 -5.25 7.98
C ALA A 169 19.24 -6.72 8.35
N HIS A 170 19.17 -7.58 7.34
CA HIS A 170 18.79 -8.99 7.45
C HIS A 170 19.87 -9.91 6.84
N GLY A 171 19.87 -11.17 7.25
CA GLY A 171 20.80 -12.19 6.71
C GLY A 171 20.32 -12.89 5.44
N PHE A 172 19.05 -12.66 5.07
CA PHE A 172 18.34 -13.16 3.90
C PHE A 172 17.48 -12.01 3.33
N GLU A 173 16.68 -12.27 2.31
CA GLU A 173 15.77 -11.32 1.68
C GLU A 173 15.02 -10.45 2.71
N ALA A 174 15.16 -9.13 2.60
CA ALA A 174 14.38 -8.18 3.39
C ALA A 174 13.04 -7.95 2.67
N TRP A 175 12.04 -8.77 3.00
CA TRP A 175 10.73 -8.74 2.34
C TRP A 175 9.97 -7.42 2.51
N ILE A 176 10.25 -6.66 3.58
CA ILE A 176 9.47 -5.48 3.91
C ILE A 176 10.33 -4.43 4.61
N VAL A 177 10.13 -3.17 4.22
CA VAL A 177 10.49 -1.99 4.98
C VAL A 177 9.27 -1.09 5.08
N SER A 178 9.04 -0.47 6.23
CA SER A 178 7.96 0.50 6.38
C SER A 178 8.32 1.60 7.38
N TYR A 179 7.94 2.83 7.09
CA TYR A 179 8.08 3.94 8.03
C TYR A 179 7.09 3.83 9.19
N ASP A 180 7.50 4.32 10.36
CA ASP A 180 6.54 4.64 11.42
C ASP A 180 5.76 5.91 11.02
N THR A 181 4.44 5.79 10.84
CA THR A 181 3.55 6.88 10.41
C THR A 181 3.63 8.11 11.32
N TRP A 182 3.96 7.92 12.60
CA TRP A 182 3.99 8.96 13.62
C TRP A 182 5.41 9.45 13.94
N LYS A 183 6.43 8.69 13.54
CA LYS A 183 7.85 8.96 13.83
C LYS A 183 8.69 8.82 12.56
N PRO A 184 8.83 9.87 11.73
CA PRO A 184 9.47 9.78 10.40
C PRO A 184 10.95 9.35 10.43
N GLN A 185 11.62 9.46 11.57
CA GLN A 185 12.99 8.98 11.77
C GLN A 185 13.09 7.47 12.04
N ILE A 186 11.96 6.77 12.14
CA ILE A 186 11.91 5.34 12.46
C ILE A 186 11.44 4.56 11.24
N VAL A 187 12.18 3.51 10.91
CA VAL A 187 11.76 2.49 9.94
C VAL A 187 11.77 1.11 10.59
N HIS A 188 10.79 0.32 10.20
CA HIS A 188 10.64 -1.07 10.58
C HIS A 188 11.01 -1.96 9.41
N SER A 189 11.55 -3.14 9.69
CA SER A 189 11.86 -4.10 8.63
C SER A 189 11.64 -5.55 9.05
N GLY A 190 11.36 -6.37 8.04
CA GLY A 190 11.15 -7.80 8.17
C GLY A 190 11.84 -8.53 7.03
N GLY A 191 12.28 -9.76 7.29
CA GLY A 191 12.96 -10.56 6.29
C GLY A 191 12.74 -12.05 6.49
N ASP A 192 13.28 -12.85 5.56
CA ASP A 192 13.18 -14.31 5.57
C ASP A 192 13.91 -14.95 6.76
N ASP A 193 14.81 -14.20 7.40
CA ASP A 193 15.50 -14.57 8.63
C ASP A 193 14.59 -14.63 9.88
N SER A 194 13.28 -14.45 9.72
CA SER A 194 12.26 -14.44 10.79
C SER A 194 12.44 -13.33 11.81
N GLN A 195 13.14 -12.24 11.44
CA GLN A 195 13.42 -11.13 12.34
C GLN A 195 12.51 -9.94 12.04
N PHE A 196 12.03 -9.31 13.10
CA PHE A 196 11.37 -8.00 13.06
C PHE A 196 12.30 -6.97 13.69
N CYS A 197 12.74 -6.00 12.89
CA CYS A 197 13.69 -4.98 13.31
C CYS A 197 13.06 -3.59 13.30
N CYS A 198 13.59 -2.71 14.14
CA CYS A 198 13.33 -1.27 14.11
C CYS A 198 14.66 -0.54 14.05
N TRP A 199 14.71 0.51 13.23
CA TRP A 199 15.90 1.29 12.96
C TRP A 199 15.60 2.76 13.20
N ASP A 200 16.55 3.45 13.81
CA ASP A 200 16.56 4.90 13.86
C ASP A 200 17.42 5.39 12.70
N LEU A 201 16.84 6.15 11.77
CA LEU A 201 17.55 6.62 10.57
C LEU A 201 18.72 7.55 10.89
N ARG A 202 18.79 8.09 12.12
CA ARG A 202 19.93 8.87 12.60
C ARG A 202 21.14 8.01 12.99
N ASP A 203 20.95 6.71 13.21
CA ASP A 203 21.99 5.72 13.53
C ASP A 203 21.59 4.33 13.01
N THR A 204 21.78 4.10 11.71
CA THR A 204 21.43 2.83 11.04
C THR A 204 22.42 1.70 11.31
N GLN A 205 23.53 1.97 12.02
CA GLN A 205 24.55 0.95 12.32
C GLN A 205 24.07 -0.09 13.34
N ARG A 206 23.04 0.24 14.12
CA ARG A 206 22.43 -0.67 15.08
C ARG A 206 20.91 -0.49 15.09
N PRO A 207 20.15 -1.60 15.14
CA PRO A 207 18.71 -1.50 15.28
C PRO A 207 18.36 -0.97 16.69
N ALA A 208 17.31 -0.16 16.78
CA ALA A 208 16.70 0.26 18.04
C ALA A 208 16.15 -0.93 18.84
N PHE A 209 15.59 -1.92 18.13
CA PHE A 209 15.36 -3.27 18.64
C PHE A 209 15.38 -4.30 17.51
N ARG A 210 15.56 -5.56 17.89
CA ARG A 210 15.50 -6.71 16.99
C ARG A 210 14.82 -7.87 17.70
N ASP A 211 13.59 -8.17 17.30
CA ASP A 211 12.90 -9.37 17.73
C ASP A 211 13.29 -10.56 16.85
N ARG A 212 13.59 -11.69 17.48
CA ARG A 212 14.02 -12.94 16.83
C ARG A 212 13.26 -14.16 17.35
N LYS A 213 12.20 -13.95 18.13
CA LYS A 213 11.59 -14.99 18.95
C LYS A 213 10.10 -15.12 18.71
N THR A 214 9.46 -14.05 18.26
CA THR A 214 8.00 -14.00 18.11
C THR A 214 7.58 -14.66 16.80
N HIS A 215 8.23 -14.29 15.70
CA HIS A 215 7.96 -14.85 14.38
C HIS A 215 8.71 -16.17 14.18
N GLN A 216 8.03 -17.17 13.62
CA GLN A 216 8.60 -18.50 13.38
C GLN A 216 9.07 -18.69 11.93
N MET A 217 8.69 -17.79 11.04
CA MET A 217 9.10 -17.75 9.64
C MET A 217 9.24 -16.27 9.20
N GLY A 218 9.57 -16.05 7.92
CA GLY A 218 9.82 -14.72 7.37
C GLY A 218 8.73 -13.69 7.70
N VAL A 219 9.14 -12.46 8.02
CA VAL A 219 8.21 -11.34 8.26
C VAL A 219 7.99 -10.63 6.93
N CYS A 220 6.78 -10.75 6.37
CA CYS A 220 6.47 -10.36 5.00
C CYS A 220 5.73 -9.02 4.90
N SER A 221 5.09 -8.57 5.97
CA SER A 221 4.35 -7.31 5.97
C SER A 221 4.41 -6.62 7.34
N ILE A 222 4.50 -5.30 7.32
CA ILE A 222 4.58 -4.43 8.49
C ILE A 222 3.77 -3.18 8.14
N GLN A 223 2.85 -2.78 9.03
CA GLN A 223 2.03 -1.58 8.86
C GLN A 223 1.80 -0.88 10.19
N SER A 224 2.35 0.32 10.31
CA SER A 224 2.00 1.27 11.37
C SER A 224 0.54 1.69 11.23
N SER A 225 -0.20 1.77 12.34
CA SER A 225 -1.59 2.22 12.26
C SER A 225 -1.63 3.72 11.93
N PRO A 226 -2.34 4.14 10.87
CA PRO A 226 -2.44 5.55 10.50
C PRO A 226 -3.30 6.36 11.49
N LEU A 227 -4.07 5.69 12.36
CA LEU A 227 -5.06 6.31 13.25
C LEU A 227 -4.82 5.99 14.73
N ARG A 228 -3.91 5.07 15.06
CA ARG A 228 -3.53 4.74 16.45
C ARG A 228 -2.02 4.84 16.62
N GLU A 229 -1.58 5.87 17.30
CA GLU A 229 -0.16 6.06 17.63
C GLU A 229 0.38 4.87 18.42
N ASN A 230 1.62 4.46 18.13
CA ASN A 230 2.31 3.34 18.79
C ASN A 230 1.70 1.96 18.53
N ILE A 231 0.70 1.84 17.66
CA ILE A 231 0.14 0.56 17.23
C ILE A 231 0.70 0.19 15.86
N LEU A 232 1.15 -1.06 15.75
CA LEU A 232 1.68 -1.63 14.51
C LEU A 232 1.15 -3.06 14.34
N VAL A 233 0.96 -3.49 13.11
CA VAL A 233 0.70 -4.90 12.78
C VAL A 233 1.80 -5.48 11.92
N THR A 234 2.11 -6.75 12.16
CA THR A 234 3.03 -7.55 11.34
C THR A 234 2.31 -8.77 10.79
N GLY A 235 2.62 -9.13 9.54
CA GLY A 235 2.25 -10.38 8.91
C GLY A 235 3.49 -11.22 8.63
N SER A 236 3.40 -12.52 8.86
CA SER A 236 4.51 -13.45 8.65
C SER A 236 4.05 -14.65 7.82
N TYR A 237 5.03 -15.26 7.15
CA TYR A 237 4.88 -16.55 6.49
C TYR A 237 4.47 -17.67 7.47
N ASP A 238 4.62 -17.46 8.78
CA ASP A 238 4.11 -18.35 9.83
C ASP A 238 2.58 -18.31 10.00
N GLU A 239 1.88 -17.67 9.06
CA GLU A 239 0.43 -17.56 8.95
C GLU A 239 -0.25 -16.66 9.98
N HIS A 240 0.51 -15.97 10.84
CA HIS A 240 -0.06 -15.13 11.88
C HIS A 240 0.05 -13.64 11.54
N VAL A 241 -1.04 -12.93 11.81
CA VAL A 241 -1.02 -11.47 12.03
C VAL A 241 -0.81 -11.21 13.52
N ARG A 242 0.03 -10.23 13.86
CA ARG A 242 0.32 -9.85 15.24
C ARG A 242 0.17 -8.36 15.43
N LEU A 243 -0.50 -7.97 16.51
CA LEU A 243 -0.70 -6.60 16.96
C LEU A 243 0.38 -6.25 17.98
N TRP A 244 1.12 -5.18 17.71
CA TRP A 244 2.23 -4.71 18.53
C TRP A 244 1.93 -3.36 19.16
N ASP A 245 2.33 -3.25 20.41
CA ASP A 245 2.43 -2.00 21.16
C ASP A 245 3.90 -1.54 21.19
N LEU A 246 4.14 -0.36 20.63
CA LEU A 246 5.45 0.26 20.49
C LEU A 246 5.70 1.41 21.49
N ARG A 247 4.85 1.59 22.52
CA ARG A 247 5.04 2.64 23.55
C ARG A 247 6.40 2.53 24.23
N MET A 248 6.90 1.30 24.39
CA MET A 248 8.27 1.01 24.79
C MET A 248 9.07 0.47 23.60
N LEU A 249 9.60 1.37 22.78
CA LEU A 249 10.25 1.01 21.51
C LEU A 249 11.34 -0.07 21.65
N HIS A 250 12.17 -0.03 22.70
CA HIS A 250 13.24 -1.02 22.90
C HIS A 250 12.74 -2.41 23.35
N LYS A 251 11.46 -2.53 23.71
CA LYS A 251 10.83 -3.77 24.17
C LYS A 251 9.34 -3.74 23.79
N PRO A 252 9.03 -3.81 22.49
CA PRO A 252 7.65 -3.82 22.04
C PRO A 252 6.96 -5.09 22.54
N VAL A 253 5.64 -5.02 22.71
CA VAL A 253 4.83 -6.12 23.25
C VAL A 253 3.81 -6.54 22.23
N VAL A 254 3.68 -7.84 22.00
CA VAL A 254 2.55 -8.40 21.25
C VAL A 254 1.32 -8.35 22.15
N GLN A 255 0.31 -7.59 21.76
CA GLN A 255 -0.96 -7.49 22.48
C GLN A 255 -1.92 -8.61 22.07
N ALA A 256 -1.93 -8.95 20.78
CA ALA A 256 -2.81 -9.98 20.22
C ALA A 256 -2.14 -10.63 19.01
N GLU A 257 -2.51 -11.88 18.74
CA GLU A 257 -2.15 -12.58 17.51
C GLU A 257 -3.32 -13.42 17.00
N LEU A 258 -3.37 -13.64 15.69
CA LEU A 258 -4.39 -14.44 15.04
C LEU A 258 -3.81 -15.20 13.85
N GLY A 259 -4.01 -16.52 13.83
CA GLY A 259 -3.70 -17.36 12.68
C GLY A 259 -4.73 -17.14 11.57
N LEU A 260 -4.28 -16.77 10.38
CA LEU A 260 -5.13 -16.52 9.22
C LEU A 260 -5.18 -17.70 8.24
N GLY A 261 -4.38 -18.75 8.45
CA GLY A 261 -4.40 -20.02 7.70
C GLY A 261 -3.60 -20.03 6.40
N GLY A 262 -2.73 -19.04 6.20
CA GLY A 262 -1.79 -18.95 5.09
C GLY A 262 -0.84 -17.78 5.32
N GLY A 263 0.36 -17.82 4.73
CA GLY A 263 1.38 -16.79 4.93
C GLY A 263 0.85 -15.37 4.69
N VAL A 264 0.96 -14.50 5.69
CA VAL A 264 0.37 -13.15 5.65
C VAL A 264 1.31 -12.22 4.88
N TRP A 265 1.07 -12.12 3.57
CA TRP A 265 1.99 -11.50 2.60
C TRP A 265 1.85 -9.98 2.49
N ARG A 266 0.61 -9.46 2.60
CA ARG A 266 0.34 -8.01 2.63
C ARG A 266 -0.73 -7.70 3.66
N LEU A 267 -0.52 -6.58 4.35
CA LEU A 267 -1.47 -5.96 5.27
C LEU A 267 -1.72 -4.51 4.79
N LYS A 268 -2.97 -4.05 4.87
CA LYS A 268 -3.32 -2.63 4.65
C LYS A 268 -4.39 -2.20 5.65
N TRP A 269 -4.08 -1.21 6.47
CA TRP A 269 -5.07 -0.55 7.32
C TRP A 269 -6.11 0.19 6.48
N HIS A 270 -7.35 0.23 6.97
CA HIS A 270 -8.34 1.13 6.42
C HIS A 270 -7.96 2.58 6.76
N HIS A 271 -8.05 3.47 5.78
CA HIS A 271 -7.56 4.86 5.89
C HIS A 271 -8.34 5.71 6.90
N SER A 272 -9.63 5.42 7.11
CA SER A 272 -10.51 6.19 8.01
C SER A 272 -11.11 5.38 9.17
N ASP A 273 -10.80 4.09 9.27
CA ASP A 273 -11.31 3.22 10.34
C ASP A 273 -10.11 2.56 11.04
N SER A 274 -9.87 2.98 12.28
CA SER A 274 -8.70 2.59 13.06
C SER A 274 -8.65 1.09 13.43
N GLN A 275 -9.75 0.37 13.21
CA GLN A 275 -9.90 -1.03 13.58
C GLN A 275 -9.99 -1.95 12.38
N LEU A 276 -10.10 -1.46 11.14
CA LEU A 276 -10.23 -2.34 9.98
C LEU A 276 -8.89 -2.60 9.29
N LEU A 277 -8.62 -3.87 9.04
CA LEU A 277 -7.40 -4.35 8.40
C LEU A 277 -7.75 -5.32 7.27
N LEU A 278 -7.13 -5.12 6.11
CA LEU A 278 -7.13 -6.09 5.01
C LEU A 278 -5.85 -6.92 5.10
N ALA A 279 -5.97 -8.23 4.92
CA ALA A 279 -4.85 -9.15 4.86
C ALA A 279 -4.92 -10.02 3.59
N ALA A 280 -3.82 -10.07 2.83
CA ALA A 280 -3.58 -11.05 1.77
C ALA A 280 -2.85 -12.26 2.38
N CYS A 281 -3.50 -13.42 2.35
CA CYS A 281 -3.01 -14.65 2.95
C CYS A 281 -2.68 -15.62 1.82
N MET A 282 -1.40 -15.78 1.50
CA MET A 282 -0.88 -16.40 0.27
C MET A 282 -1.59 -17.71 -0.13
N HIS A 283 -1.96 -18.59 0.79
CA HIS A 283 -2.68 -19.84 0.49
C HIS A 283 -4.15 -19.86 0.92
N ASN A 284 -4.66 -18.78 1.50
CA ASN A 284 -5.98 -18.73 2.13
C ASN A 284 -6.76 -17.45 1.79
N GLY A 285 -6.61 -16.99 0.55
CA GLY A 285 -7.32 -15.84 0.01
C GLY A 285 -7.06 -14.55 0.79
N PHE A 286 -8.10 -13.75 0.98
CA PHE A 286 -8.03 -12.48 1.68
C PHE A 286 -8.92 -12.50 2.92
N ALA A 287 -8.52 -11.77 3.95
CA ALA A 287 -9.32 -11.59 5.15
C ALA A 287 -9.50 -10.10 5.46
N VAL A 288 -10.71 -9.70 5.79
CA VAL A 288 -11.01 -8.43 6.45
C VAL A 288 -11.11 -8.73 7.93
N ALA A 289 -10.29 -8.06 8.74
CA ALA A 289 -10.23 -8.26 10.18
C ALA A 289 -10.54 -6.98 10.94
N ARG A 290 -11.15 -7.14 12.11
CA ARG A 290 -11.27 -6.11 13.13
C ARG A 290 -10.12 -6.26 14.12
N VAL A 291 -9.37 -5.19 14.32
CA VAL A 291 -8.25 -5.12 15.25
C VAL A 291 -8.66 -4.24 16.42
N GLY A 292 -8.96 -4.88 17.54
CA GLY A 292 -9.23 -4.23 18.82
C GLY A 292 -7.94 -3.77 19.51
N ASP A 293 -8.02 -3.56 20.81
CA ASP A 293 -6.86 -3.21 21.63
C ASP A 293 -6.06 -4.45 22.05
N ASP A 294 -6.75 -5.55 22.36
CA ASP A 294 -6.15 -6.81 22.85
C ASP A 294 -6.64 -8.05 22.08
N GLU A 295 -7.33 -7.85 20.95
CA GLU A 295 -7.82 -8.96 20.11
C GLU A 295 -7.83 -8.60 18.62
N ILE A 296 -7.79 -9.65 17.78
CA ILE A 296 -7.98 -9.55 16.34
C ILE A 296 -9.07 -10.57 15.97
N GLU A 297 -10.07 -10.13 15.21
CA GLU A 297 -11.21 -10.96 14.78
C GLU A 297 -11.33 -10.93 13.25
N VAL A 298 -11.49 -12.08 12.60
CA VAL A 298 -11.84 -12.12 11.17
C VAL A 298 -13.31 -11.75 11.01
N LEU A 299 -13.60 -10.68 10.29
CA LEU A 299 -14.96 -10.30 9.91
C LEU A 299 -15.44 -11.07 8.69
N GLU A 300 -14.60 -11.14 7.65
CA GLU A 300 -14.97 -11.74 6.37
C GLU A 300 -13.74 -12.34 5.68
N ARG A 301 -13.95 -13.46 4.98
CA ARG A 301 -12.97 -14.06 4.08
C ARG A 301 -13.41 -13.92 2.64
N TYR A 302 -12.44 -13.75 1.76
CA TYR A 302 -12.64 -13.63 0.34
C TYR A 302 -11.71 -14.60 -0.41
N GLU A 303 -12.31 -15.66 -0.93
CA GLU A 303 -11.65 -16.85 -1.48
C GLU A 303 -12.01 -17.09 -2.96
N GLU A 304 -12.38 -16.02 -3.67
CA GLU A 304 -12.82 -16.07 -5.08
C GLU A 304 -11.66 -16.10 -6.08
N HIS A 305 -10.42 -15.95 -5.61
CA HIS A 305 -9.19 -16.12 -6.40
C HIS A 305 -8.81 -17.60 -6.44
N ASN A 306 -8.18 -18.04 -7.53
CA ASN A 306 -7.82 -19.45 -7.75
C ASN A 306 -6.33 -19.72 -7.47
N SER A 307 -5.61 -18.73 -6.96
CA SER A 307 -4.16 -18.76 -6.78
C SER A 307 -3.76 -17.91 -5.56
N LEU A 308 -2.45 -17.68 -5.41
CA LEU A 308 -1.85 -17.04 -4.27
C LEU A 308 -2.26 -15.57 -4.11
N ALA A 309 -2.80 -15.22 -2.94
CA ALA A 309 -3.17 -13.85 -2.60
C ALA A 309 -1.94 -13.01 -2.27
N TYR A 310 -1.64 -12.01 -3.11
CA TYR A 310 -0.43 -11.21 -3.01
C TYR A 310 -0.72 -9.76 -2.67
N GLY A 311 -1.40 -9.01 -3.54
CA GLY A 311 -1.65 -7.58 -3.34
C GLY A 311 -3.08 -7.26 -2.94
N GLY A 312 -3.28 -6.16 -2.22
CA GLY A 312 -4.62 -5.64 -1.94
C GLY A 312 -4.59 -4.19 -1.43
N SER A 313 -5.69 -3.48 -1.65
CA SER A 313 -5.83 -2.06 -1.29
C SER A 313 -7.28 -1.71 -1.01
N TRP A 314 -7.48 -0.80 -0.05
CA TRP A 314 -8.76 -0.13 0.17
C TRP A 314 -8.94 0.99 -0.85
N TYR A 315 -10.18 1.21 -1.30
CA TYR A 315 -10.57 2.42 -2.01
C TYR A 315 -10.76 3.55 -1.01
N ALA A 316 -10.13 4.71 -1.26
CA ALA A 316 -10.11 5.83 -0.31
C ALA A 316 -11.31 6.79 -0.42
N GLY A 317 -12.07 6.75 -1.52
CA GLY A 317 -13.15 7.69 -1.80
C GLY A 317 -14.52 7.28 -1.26
N ASP A 318 -15.50 8.19 -1.35
CA ASP A 318 -16.91 7.84 -1.15
C ASP A 318 -17.48 7.23 -2.43
N TRP A 319 -17.53 5.90 -2.47
CA TRP A 319 -18.00 5.20 -3.65
C TRP A 319 -19.44 5.57 -4.00
N GLU A 320 -20.30 5.93 -3.02
CA GLU A 320 -21.70 6.24 -3.32
C GLU A 320 -21.87 7.55 -4.08
N GLN A 321 -21.04 8.55 -3.82
CA GLN A 321 -21.11 9.86 -4.49
C GLN A 321 -20.56 9.84 -5.92
N ARG A 322 -19.94 8.74 -6.36
CA ARG A 322 -19.42 8.64 -7.72
C ARG A 322 -20.54 8.39 -8.74
N GLU A 323 -20.76 9.36 -9.62
CA GLU A 323 -21.65 9.24 -10.79
C GLU A 323 -20.93 8.52 -11.94
N SER A 324 -21.67 7.68 -12.68
CA SER A 324 -21.17 7.01 -13.88
C SER A 324 -20.86 8.05 -14.96
N GLY A 325 -19.57 8.27 -15.27
CA GLY A 325 -19.14 9.07 -16.43
C GLY A 325 -18.84 10.55 -16.20
N ALA A 326 -18.67 11.03 -14.96
CA ALA A 326 -18.25 12.41 -14.73
C ALA A 326 -16.75 12.50 -14.41
N VAL A 327 -15.92 12.76 -15.43
CA VAL A 327 -14.75 13.62 -15.22
C VAL A 327 -15.33 15.00 -14.91
N GLN A 328 -15.48 15.35 -13.65
CA GLN A 328 -15.82 16.73 -13.29
C GLN A 328 -14.61 17.60 -13.64
N THR A 329 -14.57 18.10 -14.87
CA THR A 329 -13.76 19.25 -15.24
C THR A 329 -14.33 20.46 -14.50
N GLY A 330 -13.91 20.65 -13.26
CA GLY A 330 -14.15 21.85 -12.48
C GLY A 330 -13.29 23.00 -12.99
N ALA A 331 -13.54 23.45 -14.21
CA ALA A 331 -13.07 24.75 -14.68
C ALA A 331 -13.88 25.84 -13.96
N ASN A 332 -13.46 26.20 -12.74
CA ASN A 332 -13.75 27.50 -12.18
C ASN A 332 -12.42 28.23 -12.03
N ALA A 333 -12.22 29.23 -12.88
CA ALA A 333 -11.11 30.17 -12.82
C ALA A 333 -10.96 30.75 -11.41
N PRO A 334 -9.73 31.07 -10.96
CA PRO A 334 -9.52 31.64 -9.65
C PRO A 334 -10.16 33.03 -9.59
N HIS A 335 -11.20 33.18 -8.79
CA HIS A 335 -11.55 34.48 -8.24
C HIS A 335 -10.46 34.86 -7.25
N GLU A 336 -9.79 35.99 -7.50
CA GLU A 336 -8.92 36.67 -6.55
C GLU A 336 -9.63 36.77 -5.19
N LEU A 337 -9.10 36.06 -4.20
CA LEU A 337 -9.44 36.23 -2.80
C LEU A 337 -8.16 36.60 -2.07
N GLU A 338 -8.16 37.83 -1.55
CA GLU A 338 -7.12 38.43 -0.75
C GLU A 338 -6.66 37.49 0.38
N ALA A 339 -5.35 37.44 0.60
CA ALA A 339 -4.72 36.62 1.63
C ALA A 339 -5.23 36.97 3.04
N PRO A 340 -5.79 36.01 3.81
CA PRO A 340 -5.88 36.17 5.25
C PRO A 340 -4.57 35.75 5.90
N ALA A 341 -4.17 36.54 6.90
CA ALA A 341 -2.91 36.46 7.61
C ALA A 341 -2.55 35.05 8.14
N GLN A 342 -1.24 34.75 8.10
CA GLN A 342 -0.60 33.60 8.73
C GLN A 342 -1.18 33.32 10.12
N LYS A 343 -1.91 32.21 10.23
CA LYS A 343 -2.14 31.51 11.48
C LYS A 343 -1.50 30.13 11.33
N ASN A 344 -0.56 29.83 12.24
CA ASN A 344 0.06 28.53 12.41
C ASN A 344 -1.02 27.42 12.40
N ALA A 345 -1.01 26.57 11.38
CA ALA A 345 -1.85 25.39 11.32
C ALA A 345 -1.13 24.23 12.02
N LEU A 346 -1.60 23.91 13.23
CA LEU A 346 -1.32 22.68 13.94
C LEU A 346 -2.14 21.52 13.32
N PRO A 347 -1.70 20.26 13.51
CA PRO A 347 -2.16 19.10 12.73
C PRO A 347 -3.54 18.63 13.16
N PHE A 348 -4.13 17.72 12.36
CA PHE A 348 -5.25 16.82 12.67
C PHE A 348 -6.25 17.33 13.70
N VAL A 349 -7.49 17.58 13.26
CA VAL A 349 -8.62 17.79 14.17
C VAL A 349 -8.58 16.75 15.29
N THR A 350 -8.19 17.20 16.48
CA THR A 350 -8.43 16.49 17.73
C THR A 350 -9.93 16.50 17.95
N GLN A 351 -10.64 15.50 17.45
CA GLN A 351 -11.83 15.07 18.17
C GLN A 351 -11.34 14.21 19.32
N SER A 352 -11.29 14.82 20.49
CA SER A 352 -11.26 14.11 21.75
C SER A 352 -12.41 13.09 21.77
N GLY A 353 -12.07 11.79 21.79
CA GLY A 353 -12.94 10.74 22.30
C GLY A 353 -14.23 10.41 21.53
N SER A 354 -14.20 10.41 20.19
CA SER A 354 -15.23 9.71 19.39
C SER A 354 -14.56 8.58 18.59
N LYS A 355 -15.07 7.35 18.72
CA LYS A 355 -14.66 6.24 17.87
C LYS A 355 -14.91 6.66 16.42
N SER A 356 -13.86 6.76 15.59
CA SER A 356 -14.00 6.99 14.14
C SER A 356 -14.49 5.68 13.50
N GLU A 357 -15.74 5.32 13.75
CA GLU A 357 -16.42 4.26 13.03
C GLU A 357 -16.87 4.80 11.68
N LEU A 358 -16.72 3.99 10.62
CA LEU A 358 -17.34 4.25 9.31
C LEU A 358 -18.79 4.74 9.48
N SER A 359 -19.15 5.81 8.77
CA SER A 359 -20.53 6.29 8.74
C SER A 359 -21.46 5.15 8.29
N PRO A 360 -22.60 4.94 8.96
CA PRO A 360 -23.58 3.93 8.56
C PRO A 360 -23.96 4.11 7.08
N GLY A 361 -23.63 3.14 6.23
CA GLY A 361 -24.00 3.12 4.82
C GLY A 361 -22.89 3.43 3.80
N SER A 362 -21.70 3.87 4.23
CA SER A 362 -20.54 4.04 3.33
C SER A 362 -20.07 2.69 2.79
N ARG A 363 -19.96 2.57 1.47
CA ARG A 363 -19.45 1.35 0.83
C ARG A 363 -17.92 1.32 0.87
N CYS A 364 -17.35 0.33 1.55
CA CYS A 364 -15.94 0.04 1.46
C CYS A 364 -15.69 -0.85 0.24
N LEU A 365 -14.89 -0.36 -0.70
CA LEU A 365 -14.47 -1.12 -1.86
C LEU A 365 -13.03 -1.61 -1.65
N VAL A 366 -12.75 -2.84 -2.06
CA VAL A 366 -11.45 -3.48 -1.93
C VAL A 366 -10.98 -3.98 -3.29
N ALA A 367 -9.74 -3.66 -3.64
CA ALA A 367 -9.03 -4.29 -4.75
C ALA A 367 -8.09 -5.37 -4.21
N THR A 368 -7.99 -6.49 -4.90
CA THR A 368 -7.13 -7.63 -4.55
C THR A 368 -6.57 -8.27 -5.79
N CYS A 369 -5.32 -8.73 -5.75
CA CYS A 369 -4.70 -9.44 -6.87
C CYS A 369 -4.11 -10.79 -6.46
N SER A 370 -4.17 -11.74 -7.39
CA SER A 370 -3.68 -13.09 -7.20
C SER A 370 -2.69 -13.48 -8.29
N PHE A 371 -1.63 -14.18 -7.87
CA PHE A 371 -0.39 -14.27 -8.63
C PHE A 371 -0.51 -15.10 -9.92
N TYR A 372 -0.58 -16.44 -9.84
CA TYR A 372 -0.57 -17.33 -11.00
C TYR A 372 -1.86 -17.39 -11.83
N ASP A 373 -3.02 -17.03 -11.25
CA ASP A 373 -4.26 -16.88 -12.04
C ASP A 373 -4.35 -15.50 -12.71
N LYS A 374 -3.39 -14.61 -12.41
CA LYS A 374 -3.21 -13.30 -13.03
C LYS A 374 -4.44 -12.40 -12.83
N ALA A 375 -5.15 -12.59 -11.73
CA ALA A 375 -6.46 -11.99 -11.53
C ALA A 375 -6.37 -10.72 -10.70
N LEU A 376 -7.13 -9.70 -11.11
CA LEU A 376 -7.41 -8.50 -10.34
C LEU A 376 -8.91 -8.41 -10.09
N HIS A 377 -9.28 -8.37 -8.81
CA HIS A 377 -10.66 -8.39 -8.34
C HIS A 377 -10.98 -7.12 -7.57
N ILE A 378 -12.14 -6.54 -7.85
CA ILE A 378 -12.75 -5.48 -7.04
C ILE A 378 -14.06 -5.99 -6.43
N TRP A 379 -14.18 -5.88 -5.11
CA TRP A 379 -15.31 -6.39 -4.36
C TRP A 379 -15.64 -5.51 -3.15
N GLU A 380 -16.84 -5.71 -2.62
CA GLU A 380 -17.36 -5.00 -1.44
C GLU A 380 -17.49 -6.05 -0.31
N PRO A 381 -16.83 -5.87 0.85
CA PRO A 381 -17.03 -6.74 1.99
C PRO A 381 -18.49 -6.67 2.47
N LYS A 382 -19.19 -7.80 2.39
CA LYS A 382 -20.62 -7.90 2.71
C LYS A 382 -20.89 -7.53 4.17
N THR A 383 -19.99 -7.90 5.07
CA THR A 383 -20.08 -7.61 6.50
C THR A 383 -20.06 -6.12 6.83
N LEU A 384 -19.42 -5.31 5.99
CA LEU A 384 -19.39 -3.85 6.13
C LEU A 384 -20.62 -3.19 5.51
N ALA A 385 -21.20 -3.78 4.46
CA ALA A 385 -22.41 -3.27 3.81
C ALA A 385 -23.69 -3.39 4.67
N VAL A 386 -23.74 -4.35 5.60
CA VAL A 386 -24.93 -4.67 6.41
C VAL A 386 -25.21 -3.65 7.54
N ARG A 387 -24.29 -2.72 7.86
CA ARG A 387 -24.54 -1.63 8.82
C ARG A 387 -25.61 -0.60 8.36
N ARG A 388 -26.33 -0.88 7.27
CA ARG A 388 -27.39 -0.06 6.66
C ARG A 388 -28.78 -0.18 7.33
N THR A 389 -29.01 -1.06 8.31
CA THR A 389 -30.39 -1.46 8.66
C THR A 389 -30.74 -1.53 10.15
N LEU A 390 -30.25 -0.60 10.98
CA LEU A 390 -30.81 -0.39 12.32
C LEU A 390 -31.12 1.07 12.61
#